data_AF-A0A970SPN7-F1
#
_entry.id   AF-A0A970SPN7-F1
#
_cell.length_a   1.000
_cell.length_b   1.000
_cell.length_c   1.000
_cell.angle_alpha   90.00
_cell.angle_beta   90.00
_cell.angle_gamma   90.00
#
_symmetry.space_group_name_H-M   'P 1'
#
loop_
_entity.id
_entity.type
_entity.pdbx_description
1 polymer ?
#
loop_
_entity_poly.entity_id
_entity_poly.type
_entity_poly.pdbx_seq_one_letter_code
_entity_poly.pdbx_strand_id
1 'polypeptide(L)'
;MSRASWIIIGVLILLLATSLSAQTLSYVDLVNRLTDLESLAILPVRGETGAQWSSYDRASRYDAQADKYIGWDANWDGLGVIRKEGDDLVFAEMQGPGCIWRIWSALAKQGHVKIYLDDATEPVVDMPFDGYFNLQNPPFDYPGLVHDTAQGRNCYVPIPYQKSCKIVGQGDWGAYYEFNYTTFPKGTVVPTFTRNLGPKEKAALKKTSLFITRKLGTDPVTRENRTIIAPLIDLAAGETATVARIKGPNAITSLHAMINGRRYSDEQLRSVVLKIYWDNEKQPSVWSPIGDFFGTAPGLSEYKSLPMGVTARDAYSYWYMPFAKEAVVEITNEGREPFKSQLVITYAPLTKSIDQLGRFHAKWHRDAFLPTEKERSIDWTVLKTEGRGRFCGMALEIWNPRGGWWGEG
;
A
#
# COMPACT_ATOMS: atom_id res chain seq x y z
N MET A 1 -4.01 76.99 -4.01
CA MET A 1 -4.21 76.12 -2.83
C MET A 1 -5.29 75.10 -3.14
N SER A 2 -4.92 73.92 -3.63
CA SER A 2 -5.85 72.81 -3.88
C SER A 2 -5.39 71.58 -3.11
N ARG A 3 -6.22 71.13 -2.16
CA ARG A 3 -6.00 69.92 -1.35
C ARG A 3 -6.35 68.70 -2.21
N ALA A 4 -5.38 67.79 -2.39
CA ALA A 4 -5.61 66.47 -2.96
C ALA A 4 -5.87 65.48 -1.81
N SER A 5 -7.06 64.89 -1.79
CA SER A 5 -7.45 63.80 -0.88
C SER A 5 -6.98 62.47 -1.47
N TRP A 6 -6.15 61.73 -0.74
CA TRP A 6 -5.81 60.34 -1.06
C TRP A 6 -6.70 59.41 -0.23
N ILE A 7 -7.51 58.61 -0.92
CA ILE A 7 -8.31 57.52 -0.34
C ILE A 7 -7.42 56.27 -0.39
N ILE A 8 -7.04 55.75 0.78
CA ILE A 8 -6.36 54.45 0.91
C ILE A 8 -7.44 53.38 1.03
N ILE A 9 -7.59 52.54 0.01
CA ILE A 9 -8.42 51.33 0.06
C ILE A 9 -7.55 50.20 0.64
N GLY A 10 -7.80 49.85 1.91
CA GLY A 10 -7.20 48.68 2.54
C GLY A 10 -7.92 47.41 2.08
N VAL A 11 -7.21 46.52 1.38
CA VAL A 11 -7.70 45.17 1.06
C VAL A 11 -7.47 44.29 2.29
N LEU A 12 -8.55 43.96 3.00
CA LEU A 12 -8.53 42.98 4.09
C LEU A 12 -8.57 41.57 3.47
N ILE A 13 -7.44 40.88 3.44
CA ILE A 13 -7.40 39.45 3.09
C ILE A 13 -7.83 38.67 4.34
N LEU A 14 -9.11 38.25 4.38
CA LEU A 14 -9.58 37.26 5.34
C LEU A 14 -8.99 35.90 4.98
N LEU A 15 -7.94 35.50 5.70
CA LEU A 15 -7.50 34.10 5.76
C LEU A 15 -8.57 33.30 6.51
N LEU A 16 -9.50 32.71 5.77
CA LEU A 16 -10.36 31.64 6.25
C LEU A 16 -9.49 30.41 6.52
N ALA A 17 -8.94 30.33 7.74
CA ALA A 17 -8.41 29.09 8.26
C ALA A 17 -9.59 28.13 8.45
N THR A 18 -9.84 27.28 7.45
CA THR A 18 -10.74 26.14 7.62
C THR A 18 -10.14 25.25 8.70
N SER A 19 -10.69 25.31 9.92
CA SER A 19 -10.41 24.34 10.96
C SER A 19 -10.94 23.00 10.47
N LEU A 20 -10.08 22.19 9.84
CA LEU A 20 -10.35 20.78 9.62
C LEU A 20 -10.60 20.18 11.00
N SER A 21 -11.82 19.72 11.24
CA SER A 21 -12.18 19.02 12.47
C SER A 21 -11.18 17.89 12.71
N ALA A 22 -10.67 17.80 13.93
CA ALA A 22 -9.83 16.70 14.37
C ALA A 22 -10.52 15.36 14.06
N GLN A 23 -9.85 14.47 13.31
CA GLN A 23 -10.37 13.14 13.05
C GLN A 23 -10.22 12.30 14.32
N THR A 24 -11.30 11.67 14.77
CA THR A 24 -11.26 10.66 15.84
C THR A 24 -11.43 9.29 15.24
N LEU A 25 -10.53 8.36 15.56
CA LEU A 25 -10.56 6.97 15.12
C LEU A 25 -10.67 6.06 16.33
N SER A 26 -11.65 5.17 16.36
CA SER A 26 -11.70 4.06 17.31
C SER A 26 -10.76 2.94 16.87
N TYR A 27 -10.47 1.99 17.78
CA TYR A 27 -9.72 0.79 17.42
C TYR A 27 -10.43 -0.03 16.33
N VAL A 28 -11.77 -0.07 16.37
CA VAL A 28 -12.58 -0.75 15.34
C VAL A 28 -12.42 -0.07 13.97
N ASP A 29 -12.35 1.27 13.92
CA ASP A 29 -12.10 1.99 12.67
C ASP A 29 -10.74 1.62 12.08
N LEU A 30 -9.70 1.53 12.91
CA LEU A 30 -8.35 1.12 12.50
C LEU A 30 -8.32 -0.33 11.99
N VAL A 31 -8.99 -1.26 12.67
CA VAL A 31 -9.07 -2.65 12.22
C VAL A 31 -9.83 -2.79 10.90
N ASN A 32 -10.90 -2.01 10.70
CA ASN A 32 -11.65 -2.03 9.45
C ASN A 32 -10.83 -1.51 8.25
N ARG A 33 -9.85 -0.61 8.49
CA ARG A 33 -8.95 -0.11 7.44
C ARG A 33 -8.07 -1.19 6.81
N LEU A 34 -7.79 -2.30 7.51
CA LEU A 34 -6.97 -3.41 7.00
C LEU A 34 -7.53 -4.06 5.71
N THR A 35 -8.84 -3.91 5.46
CA THR A 35 -9.52 -4.42 4.26
C THR A 35 -10.19 -3.32 3.43
N ASP A 36 -9.97 -2.05 3.78
CA ASP A 36 -10.61 -0.90 3.13
C ASP A 36 -9.75 -0.36 1.98
N LEU A 37 -9.98 -0.87 0.78
CA LEU A 37 -9.30 -0.42 -0.44
C LEU A 37 -9.72 0.98 -0.88
N GLU A 38 -10.87 1.49 -0.41
CA GLU A 38 -11.34 2.82 -0.74
C GLU A 38 -10.56 3.89 0.04
N SER A 39 -10.20 3.60 1.29
CA SER A 39 -9.36 4.49 2.10
C SER A 39 -8.01 4.81 1.44
N LEU A 40 -7.45 3.88 0.66
CA LEU A 40 -6.18 4.07 -0.04
C LEU A 40 -6.29 5.15 -1.14
N ALA A 41 -7.48 5.36 -1.70
CA ALA A 41 -7.74 6.39 -2.69
C ALA A 41 -7.95 7.80 -2.08
N ILE A 42 -8.22 7.93 -0.77
CA ILE A 42 -8.44 9.22 -0.12
C ILE A 42 -7.12 9.97 0.02
N LEU A 43 -6.90 11.08 -0.66
CA LEU A 43 -5.60 11.79 -0.62
C LEU A 43 -5.09 12.02 0.81
N PRO A 44 -3.81 11.71 1.09
CA PRO A 44 -3.25 11.94 2.42
C PRO A 44 -3.32 13.43 2.76
N VAL A 45 -3.81 13.72 3.96
CA VAL A 45 -3.87 15.09 4.49
C VAL A 45 -2.50 15.53 4.96
N ARG A 46 -2.27 16.85 5.06
CA ARG A 46 -0.98 17.39 5.51
C ARG A 46 -0.64 16.86 6.91
N GLY A 47 0.55 16.27 7.04
CA GLY A 47 1.03 15.67 8.29
C GLY A 47 0.71 14.18 8.44
N GLU A 48 0.00 13.57 7.48
CA GLU A 48 -0.09 12.10 7.39
C GLU A 48 1.11 11.55 6.60
N THR A 49 1.84 10.60 7.16
CA THR A 49 2.98 9.93 6.49
C THR A 49 3.03 8.44 6.83
N GLY A 50 3.32 7.60 5.84
CA GLY A 50 3.69 6.19 6.05
C GLY A 50 5.21 6.05 6.12
N ALA A 51 5.71 5.22 7.04
CA ALA A 51 7.14 4.96 7.21
C ALA A 51 7.39 3.55 7.75
N GLN A 52 8.66 3.15 7.76
CA GLN A 52 9.16 1.89 8.29
C GLN A 52 10.38 2.14 9.16
N TRP A 53 10.42 1.50 10.34
CA TRP A 53 11.67 1.21 11.03
C TRP A 53 12.08 -0.21 10.71
N SER A 54 13.34 -0.43 10.34
CA SER A 54 13.87 -1.77 10.09
C SER A 54 15.28 -1.95 10.62
N SER A 55 15.71 -3.21 10.60
CA SER A 55 17.06 -3.64 10.96
C SER A 55 18.12 -3.37 9.88
N TYR A 56 17.87 -2.42 8.98
CA TYR A 56 18.79 -2.13 7.88
C TYR A 56 20.18 -1.69 8.39
N ASP A 57 21.21 -1.92 7.58
CA ASP A 57 22.58 -1.55 7.89
C ASP A 57 22.72 -0.02 8.01
N ARG A 58 23.00 0.45 9.23
CA ARG A 58 23.13 1.88 9.55
C ARG A 58 24.41 2.50 9.00
N ALA A 59 25.27 1.75 8.33
CA ALA A 59 26.36 2.30 7.51
C ALA A 59 25.82 2.95 6.21
N SER A 60 24.68 2.50 5.68
CA SER A 60 23.99 3.16 4.57
C SER A 60 23.22 4.39 5.05
N ARG A 61 23.58 5.57 4.51
CA ARG A 61 23.07 6.86 4.97
C ARG A 61 22.87 7.80 3.79
N TYR A 62 21.79 8.56 3.80
CA TYR A 62 21.61 9.66 2.86
C TYR A 62 22.20 10.95 3.45
N ASP A 63 23.14 11.56 2.74
CA ASP A 63 23.67 12.89 3.00
C ASP A 63 22.87 13.91 2.18
N ALA A 64 21.98 14.62 2.85
CA ALA A 64 21.12 15.62 2.23
C ALA A 64 21.87 16.88 1.77
N GLN A 65 23.07 17.18 2.29
CA GLN A 65 23.86 18.33 1.85
C GLN A 65 24.59 18.03 0.54
N ALA A 66 25.11 16.81 0.42
CA ALA A 66 25.78 16.35 -0.78
C ALA A 66 24.81 15.79 -1.84
N ASP A 67 23.54 15.57 -1.47
CA ASP A 67 22.53 14.84 -2.26
C ASP A 67 23.04 13.46 -2.72
N LYS A 68 23.65 12.71 -1.78
CA LYS A 68 24.30 11.43 -2.05
C LYS A 68 24.10 10.42 -0.93
N TYR A 69 24.12 9.14 -1.28
CA TYR A 69 24.20 8.07 -0.30
C TYR A 69 25.67 7.76 0.04
N ILE A 70 25.95 7.63 1.34
CA ILE A 70 27.22 7.18 1.91
C ILE A 70 27.03 5.72 2.31
N GLY A 71 27.94 4.84 1.89
CA GLY A 71 27.83 3.40 2.16
C GLY A 71 26.54 2.79 1.60
N TRP A 72 26.11 3.25 0.43
CA TRP A 72 24.80 2.94 -0.15
C TRP A 72 24.54 1.43 -0.27
N ASP A 73 25.58 0.64 -0.51
CA ASP A 73 25.62 -0.82 -0.67
C ASP A 73 25.91 -1.58 0.63
N ALA A 74 25.89 -0.91 1.78
CA ALA A 74 26.06 -1.57 3.05
C ALA A 74 24.94 -2.60 3.26
N ASN A 75 25.34 -3.85 3.55
CA ASN A 75 24.48 -5.03 3.50
C ASN A 75 24.56 -5.88 4.78
N TRP A 76 25.00 -5.32 5.91
CA TRP A 76 24.93 -6.02 7.21
C TRP A 76 23.56 -5.82 7.87
N ASP A 77 22.52 -6.15 7.12
CA ASP A 77 21.15 -6.11 7.59
C ASP A 77 20.89 -7.16 8.69
N GLY A 78 19.85 -6.91 9.48
CA GLY A 78 19.31 -7.88 10.43
C GLY A 78 19.62 -7.57 11.88
N LEU A 79 20.65 -6.77 12.17
CA LEU A 79 20.99 -6.33 13.53
C LEU A 79 20.97 -4.80 13.70
N GLY A 80 20.61 -4.05 12.66
CA GLY A 80 20.58 -2.59 12.69
C GLY A 80 19.62 -2.06 13.76
N VAL A 81 20.10 -1.16 14.62
CA VAL A 81 19.31 -0.52 15.69
C VAL A 81 19.65 0.96 15.77
N ILE A 82 18.79 1.77 16.39
CA ILE A 82 19.04 3.20 16.58
C ILE A 82 20.22 3.41 17.52
N ARG A 83 20.20 2.72 18.67
CA ARG A 83 21.22 2.78 19.72
C ARG A 83 21.03 1.67 20.76
N LYS A 84 22.01 1.53 21.66
CA LYS A 84 21.94 0.67 22.84
C LYS A 84 21.84 1.52 24.11
N GLU A 85 20.96 1.15 25.04
CA GLU A 85 20.72 1.79 26.33
C GLU A 85 20.77 0.73 27.44
N GLY A 86 21.93 0.58 28.09
CA GLY A 86 22.13 -0.57 29.00
C GLY A 86 22.01 -1.89 28.25
N ASP A 87 21.06 -2.74 28.63
CA ASP A 87 20.76 -4.00 27.94
C ASP A 87 19.72 -3.86 26.82
N ASP A 88 19.07 -2.69 26.69
CA ASP A 88 18.07 -2.42 25.66
C ASP A 88 18.71 -2.04 24.33
N LEU A 89 18.23 -2.66 23.25
CA LEU A 89 18.52 -2.27 21.88
C LEU A 89 17.31 -1.50 21.34
N VAL A 90 17.45 -0.20 21.08
CA VAL A 90 16.35 0.64 20.62
C VAL A 90 16.13 0.43 19.12
N PHE A 91 15.01 -0.19 18.75
CA PHE A 91 14.68 -0.52 17.36
C PHE A 91 13.99 0.65 16.65
N ALA A 92 13.05 1.30 17.34
CA ALA A 92 12.17 2.30 16.75
C ALA A 92 11.76 3.36 17.78
N GLU A 93 11.66 4.61 17.33
CA GLU A 93 11.07 5.72 18.08
C GLU A 93 10.17 6.54 17.16
N MET A 94 8.95 6.78 17.60
CA MET A 94 7.92 7.51 16.87
C MET A 94 7.25 8.53 17.79
N GLN A 95 6.83 9.65 17.21
CA GLN A 95 6.21 10.78 17.93
C GLN A 95 4.92 11.20 17.23
N GLY A 96 3.96 11.68 18.02
CA GLY A 96 2.62 12.06 17.59
C GLY A 96 1.63 10.89 17.51
N PRO A 97 0.37 11.16 17.11
CA PRO A 97 -0.61 10.11 16.90
C PRO A 97 -0.18 9.23 15.74
N GLY A 98 -0.20 7.92 15.93
CA GLY A 98 0.18 6.97 14.90
C GLY A 98 -0.40 5.58 15.12
N CYS A 99 -0.10 4.69 14.20
CA CYS A 99 -0.48 3.29 14.28
C CYS A 99 0.56 2.42 13.57
N ILE A 100 1.09 1.42 14.27
CA ILE A 100 1.84 0.32 13.64
C ILE A 100 0.81 -0.57 12.95
N TRP A 101 1.05 -0.86 11.67
CA TRP A 101 0.17 -1.68 10.83
C TRP A 101 0.71 -3.07 10.58
N ARG A 102 2.04 -3.22 10.59
CA ARG A 102 2.71 -4.49 10.37
C ARG A 102 3.99 -4.56 11.18
N ILE A 103 4.16 -5.69 11.84
CA ILE A 103 5.42 -6.15 12.41
C ILE A 103 5.85 -7.36 11.60
N TRP A 104 7.12 -7.40 11.21
CA TRP A 104 7.68 -8.53 10.48
C TRP A 104 9.06 -8.92 11.02
N SER A 105 9.39 -10.21 10.89
CA SER A 105 10.74 -10.72 11.11
C SER A 105 10.98 -11.99 10.29
N ALA A 106 12.20 -12.17 9.78
CA ALA A 106 12.65 -13.43 9.20
C ALA A 106 13.21 -14.40 10.26
N LEU A 107 13.66 -13.91 11.41
CA LEU A 107 14.28 -14.72 12.45
C LEU A 107 13.93 -14.17 13.84
N ALA A 108 12.65 -14.28 14.24
CA ALA A 108 12.22 -13.95 15.61
C ALA A 108 12.50 -15.12 16.58
N LYS A 109 13.10 -14.82 17.74
CA LYS A 109 13.53 -15.79 18.74
C LYS A 109 12.99 -15.46 20.16
N GLN A 110 13.65 -15.99 21.20
CA GLN A 110 13.18 -16.00 22.58
C GLN A 110 13.54 -14.74 23.39
N GLY A 111 14.46 -13.91 22.91
CA GLY A 111 14.69 -12.60 23.48
C GLY A 111 13.47 -11.70 23.35
N HIS A 112 13.30 -10.81 24.32
CA HIS A 112 12.10 -10.03 24.46
C HIS A 112 12.12 -8.82 23.54
N VAL A 113 10.99 -8.55 22.89
CA VAL A 113 10.74 -7.28 22.21
C VAL A 113 9.62 -6.57 22.95
N LYS A 114 9.86 -5.32 23.33
CA LYS A 114 8.96 -4.53 24.18
C LYS A 114 8.47 -3.31 23.44
N ILE A 115 7.20 -2.97 23.62
CA ILE A 115 6.56 -1.79 23.04
C ILE A 115 6.04 -0.90 24.17
N TYR A 116 6.56 0.32 24.23
CA TYR A 116 6.14 1.38 25.14
C TYR A 116 5.33 2.41 24.35
N LEU A 117 4.17 2.79 24.85
CA LEU A 117 3.28 3.76 24.19
C LEU A 117 3.01 4.95 25.11
N ASP A 118 2.87 6.12 24.50
CA ASP A 118 2.36 7.34 25.11
C ASP A 118 3.06 7.76 26.40
N ASP A 119 4.39 7.64 26.36
CA ASP A 119 5.33 7.97 27.44
C ASP A 119 5.14 7.10 28.71
N ALA A 120 4.45 5.97 28.59
CA ALA A 120 4.31 5.02 29.68
C ALA A 120 5.67 4.39 30.05
N THR A 121 5.89 4.21 31.36
CA THR A 121 7.10 3.56 31.89
C THR A 121 7.05 2.04 31.77
N GLU A 122 5.85 1.47 31.72
CA GLU A 122 5.62 0.03 31.54
C GLU A 122 5.26 -0.28 30.08
N PRO A 123 5.81 -1.35 29.50
CA PRO A 123 5.50 -1.73 28.13
C PRO A 123 4.09 -2.32 28.03
N VAL A 124 3.34 -1.97 26.99
CA VAL A 124 2.04 -2.59 26.69
C VAL A 124 2.19 -4.00 26.10
N VAL A 125 3.34 -4.25 25.47
CA VAL A 125 3.75 -5.59 25.05
C VAL A 125 5.16 -5.83 25.56
N ASP A 126 5.36 -6.92 26.30
CA ASP A 126 6.67 -7.46 26.68
C ASP A 126 6.57 -8.98 26.60
N MET A 127 7.22 -9.57 25.60
CA MET A 127 7.23 -11.02 25.37
C MET A 127 8.40 -11.39 24.45
N PRO A 128 8.80 -12.68 24.40
CA PRO A 128 9.67 -13.22 23.36
C PRO A 128 9.23 -12.74 21.97
N PHE A 129 10.17 -12.37 21.09
CA PHE A 129 9.80 -11.86 19.77
C PHE A 129 9.00 -12.89 18.95
N ASP A 130 9.35 -14.18 19.09
CA ASP A 130 8.55 -15.31 18.57
C ASP A 130 7.07 -15.25 19.00
N GLY A 131 6.80 -14.77 20.22
CA GLY A 131 5.47 -14.62 20.81
C GLY A 131 4.52 -13.73 20.02
N TYR A 132 5.03 -12.81 19.21
CA TYR A 132 4.24 -11.92 18.36
C TYR A 132 3.63 -12.65 17.16
N PHE A 133 4.20 -13.79 16.79
CA PHE A 133 3.92 -14.46 15.52
C PHE A 133 3.38 -15.88 15.69
N ASN A 134 3.54 -16.46 16.88
CA ASN A 134 3.29 -17.88 17.09
C ASN A 134 1.80 -18.26 17.25
N LEU A 135 0.88 -17.27 17.33
CA LEU A 135 -0.56 -17.44 17.54
C LEU A 135 -0.96 -17.92 18.96
N GLN A 136 -0.06 -17.91 19.94
CA GLN A 136 -0.40 -18.29 21.32
C GLN A 136 -0.70 -17.10 22.25
N ASN A 137 -0.49 -15.86 21.79
CA ASN A 137 -0.52 -14.68 22.65
C ASN A 137 -1.58 -13.68 22.19
N PRO A 138 -2.77 -13.62 22.82
CA PRO A 138 -3.77 -12.61 22.46
C PRO A 138 -3.24 -11.17 22.65
N PRO A 139 -3.62 -10.22 21.77
CA PRO A 139 -4.52 -10.37 20.63
C PRO A 139 -3.82 -10.76 19.31
N PHE A 140 -2.64 -11.38 19.36
CA PHE A 140 -1.87 -11.83 18.19
C PHE A 140 -2.21 -13.28 17.78
N ASP A 141 -3.41 -13.75 18.09
CA ASP A 141 -3.91 -15.11 17.92
C ASP A 141 -4.90 -15.26 16.73
N TYR A 142 -4.86 -14.31 15.79
CA TYR A 142 -5.73 -14.30 14.60
C TYR A 142 -4.98 -14.74 13.34
N PRO A 143 -5.19 -15.96 12.80
CA PRO A 143 -4.37 -16.53 11.72
C PRO A 143 -4.46 -15.78 10.38
N GLY A 144 -5.47 -14.92 10.18
CA GLY A 144 -5.54 -14.05 9.00
C GLY A 144 -4.74 -12.76 9.13
N LEU A 145 -4.36 -12.39 10.35
CA LEU A 145 -3.57 -11.20 10.66
C LEU A 145 -2.15 -11.56 11.11
N VAL A 146 -1.96 -12.78 11.62
CA VAL A 146 -0.67 -13.27 12.10
C VAL A 146 -0.39 -14.59 11.39
N HIS A 147 0.62 -14.60 10.52
CA HIS A 147 0.95 -15.76 9.69
C HIS A 147 2.37 -15.68 9.12
N ASP A 148 2.87 -16.85 8.75
CA ASP A 148 4.12 -16.99 8.04
C ASP A 148 3.85 -17.07 6.54
N THR A 149 4.62 -16.33 5.74
CA THR A 149 4.60 -16.43 4.28
C THR A 149 6.01 -16.23 3.74
N ALA A 150 6.44 -17.11 2.83
CA ALA A 150 7.79 -17.09 2.25
C ALA A 150 8.91 -16.94 3.31
N GLN A 151 8.83 -17.71 4.42
CA GLN A 151 9.74 -17.67 5.58
C GLN A 151 9.70 -16.38 6.42
N GLY A 152 8.95 -15.36 5.99
CA GLY A 152 8.70 -14.15 6.76
C GLY A 152 7.52 -14.32 7.71
N ARG A 153 7.70 -13.93 8.97
CA ARG A 153 6.67 -13.96 10.01
C ARG A 153 6.00 -12.59 10.07
N ASN A 154 4.68 -12.52 9.97
CA ASN A 154 3.94 -11.26 9.87
C ASN A 154 2.94 -11.13 11.01
N CYS A 155 2.76 -9.93 11.53
CA CYS A 155 1.67 -9.56 12.43
C CYS A 155 1.06 -8.22 11.98
N TYR A 156 -0.20 -8.27 11.56
CA TYR A 156 -1.01 -7.15 11.06
C TYR A 156 -2.04 -6.64 12.10
N VAL A 157 -1.86 -7.00 13.37
CA VAL A 157 -2.71 -6.46 14.44
C VAL A 157 -2.34 -5.00 14.67
N PRO A 158 -3.26 -4.03 14.49
CA PRO A 158 -2.92 -2.62 14.62
C PRO A 158 -2.51 -2.24 16.04
N ILE A 159 -1.44 -1.48 16.20
CA ILE A 159 -1.01 -0.94 17.50
C ILE A 159 -1.00 0.59 17.42
N PRO A 160 -2.14 1.26 17.72
CA PRO A 160 -2.22 2.71 17.78
C PRO A 160 -1.62 3.30 19.05
N TYR A 161 -1.15 4.53 18.93
CA TYR A 161 -0.58 5.34 20.00
C TYR A 161 -0.88 6.81 19.76
N GLN A 162 -1.16 7.58 20.81
CA GLN A 162 -1.62 8.97 20.70
C GLN A 162 -0.48 10.00 20.70
N LYS A 163 0.61 9.72 21.41
CA LYS A 163 1.71 10.65 21.69
C LYS A 163 3.05 10.11 21.24
N SER A 164 3.36 8.86 21.55
CA SER A 164 4.69 8.30 21.29
C SER A 164 4.67 6.78 21.23
N CYS A 165 5.65 6.21 20.55
CA CYS A 165 5.93 4.78 20.59
C CYS A 165 7.44 4.55 20.60
N LYS A 166 7.91 3.71 21.51
CA LYS A 166 9.30 3.24 21.58
C LYS A 166 9.30 1.72 21.59
N ILE A 167 10.14 1.13 20.74
CA ILE A 167 10.30 -0.33 20.64
C ILE A 167 11.74 -0.69 20.97
N VAL A 168 11.93 -1.65 21.87
CA VAL A 168 13.26 -2.13 22.28
C VAL A 168 13.33 -3.65 22.23
N GLY A 169 14.51 -4.18 21.93
CA GLY A 169 14.83 -5.61 22.05
C GLY A 169 15.83 -5.88 23.17
N GLN A 170 15.69 -7.03 23.82
CA GLN A 170 16.60 -7.53 24.86
C GLN A 170 16.90 -9.02 24.63
N GLY A 171 18.10 -9.46 25.00
CA GLY A 171 18.51 -10.87 24.86
C GLY A 171 18.58 -11.35 23.40
N ASP A 172 18.46 -12.66 23.17
CA ASP A 172 18.49 -13.27 21.83
C ASP A 172 17.14 -13.12 21.13
N TRP A 173 16.75 -11.88 20.80
CA TRP A 173 15.52 -11.56 20.07
C TRP A 173 15.53 -12.09 18.63
N GLY A 174 16.73 -12.37 18.11
CA GLY A 174 16.97 -12.93 16.79
C GLY A 174 17.57 -11.92 15.82
N ALA A 175 17.08 -11.90 14.58
CA ALA A 175 17.54 -11.00 13.54
C ALA A 175 16.39 -10.64 12.58
N TYR A 176 16.57 -9.51 11.89
CA TYR A 176 15.65 -8.94 10.92
C TYR A 176 14.34 -8.48 11.55
N TYR A 177 14.06 -7.18 11.45
CA TYR A 177 12.75 -6.66 11.85
C TYR A 177 12.29 -5.56 10.91
N GLU A 178 10.98 -5.44 10.80
CA GLU A 178 10.30 -4.28 10.23
C GLU A 178 9.11 -3.89 11.10
N PHE A 179 8.93 -2.59 11.31
CA PHE A 179 7.77 -1.97 11.93
C PHE A 179 7.22 -0.92 10.96
N ASN A 180 6.18 -1.29 10.21
CA ASN A 180 5.48 -0.37 9.30
C ASN A 180 4.43 0.41 10.08
N TYR A 181 4.41 1.74 9.91
CA TYR A 181 3.47 2.59 10.64
C TYR A 181 3.00 3.78 9.81
N THR A 182 1.89 4.36 10.25
CA THR A 182 1.45 5.69 9.82
C THR A 182 1.56 6.66 10.98
N THR A 183 2.11 7.84 10.71
CA THR A 183 1.92 9.03 11.56
C THR A 183 0.71 9.78 11.02
N PHE A 184 -0.25 10.08 11.89
CA PHE A 184 -1.42 10.87 11.58
C PHE A 184 -1.15 12.37 11.84
N PRO A 185 -1.96 13.28 11.27
CA PRO A 185 -1.90 14.69 11.63
C PRO A 185 -1.99 14.91 13.14
N LYS A 186 -1.28 15.93 13.66
CA LYS A 186 -1.16 16.20 15.11
C LYS A 186 -2.50 16.30 15.85
N GLY A 187 -3.58 16.70 15.18
CA GLY A 187 -4.91 16.82 15.76
C GLY A 187 -5.73 15.52 15.77
N THR A 188 -5.25 14.45 15.15
CA THR A 188 -5.97 13.17 15.09
C THR A 188 -5.99 12.52 16.47
N VAL A 189 -7.17 12.07 16.89
CA VAL A 189 -7.39 11.34 18.13
C VAL A 189 -7.44 9.85 17.80
N VAL A 190 -6.54 9.07 18.41
CA VAL A 190 -6.48 7.61 18.30
C VAL A 190 -6.36 7.00 19.70
N PRO A 191 -6.88 5.79 19.95
CA PRO A 191 -6.70 5.15 21.25
C PRO A 191 -5.24 4.74 21.44
N THR A 192 -4.76 4.77 22.68
CA THR A 192 -3.59 3.98 23.08
C THR A 192 -3.96 2.51 23.04
N PHE A 193 -3.19 1.70 22.32
CA PHE A 193 -3.40 0.26 22.26
C PHE A 193 -3.38 -0.39 23.65
N THR A 194 -4.17 -1.46 23.83
CA THR A 194 -4.09 -2.37 24.97
C THR A 194 -4.29 -3.80 24.49
N ARG A 195 -3.61 -4.76 25.13
CA ARG A 195 -3.84 -6.19 24.87
C ARG A 195 -5.20 -6.68 25.39
N ASN A 196 -5.78 -5.99 26.38
CA ASN A 196 -7.07 -6.35 26.94
C ASN A 196 -8.23 -5.76 26.12
N LEU A 197 -8.39 -6.27 24.89
CA LEU A 197 -9.41 -5.79 23.96
C LEU A 197 -10.83 -6.19 24.41
N GLY A 198 -11.77 -5.27 24.25
CA GLY A 198 -13.19 -5.45 24.50
C GLY A 198 -13.89 -6.30 23.41
N PRO A 199 -15.17 -6.68 23.63
CA PRO A 199 -15.89 -7.57 22.72
C PRO A 199 -16.02 -7.04 21.28
N LYS A 200 -16.23 -5.73 21.09
CA LYS A 200 -16.36 -5.11 19.76
C LYS A 200 -15.05 -5.15 18.97
N GLU A 201 -13.93 -4.92 19.64
CA GLU A 201 -12.59 -4.89 19.06
C GLU A 201 -12.15 -6.29 18.65
N LYS A 202 -12.36 -7.28 19.53
CA LYS A 202 -12.17 -8.71 19.22
C LYS A 202 -13.04 -9.16 18.05
N ALA A 203 -14.30 -8.72 18.00
CA ALA A 203 -15.19 -9.04 16.89
C ALA A 203 -14.70 -8.44 15.55
N ALA A 204 -14.17 -7.21 15.57
CA ALA A 204 -13.58 -6.59 14.39
C ALA A 204 -12.36 -7.37 13.89
N LEU A 205 -11.40 -7.70 14.78
CA LEU A 205 -10.22 -8.51 14.42
C LEU A 205 -10.62 -9.87 13.86
N LYS A 206 -11.57 -10.55 14.52
CA LYS A 206 -12.10 -11.83 14.05
C LYS A 206 -12.72 -11.73 12.67
N LYS A 207 -13.53 -10.69 12.41
CA LYS A 207 -14.15 -10.46 11.10
C LYS A 207 -13.10 -10.28 10.02
N THR A 208 -12.11 -9.41 10.24
CA THR A 208 -11.02 -9.15 9.30
C THR A 208 -10.19 -10.41 9.06
N SER A 209 -9.78 -11.11 10.12
CA SER A 209 -9.04 -12.37 10.02
C SER A 209 -9.80 -13.44 9.23
N LEU A 210 -11.11 -13.58 9.44
CA LEU A 210 -11.94 -14.53 8.68
C LEU A 210 -12.06 -14.15 7.21
N PHE A 211 -12.09 -12.85 6.90
CA PHE A 211 -12.09 -12.38 5.52
C PHE A 211 -10.78 -12.78 4.82
N ILE A 212 -9.62 -12.45 5.42
CA ILE A 212 -8.30 -12.75 4.83
C ILE A 212 -8.08 -14.26 4.67
N THR A 213 -8.56 -15.08 5.61
CA THR A 213 -8.36 -16.55 5.53
C THR A 213 -9.33 -17.27 4.60
N ARG A 214 -10.53 -16.71 4.33
CA ARG A 214 -11.61 -17.47 3.67
C ARG A 214 -12.26 -16.78 2.47
N LYS A 215 -12.04 -15.48 2.27
CA LYS A 215 -12.79 -14.65 1.32
C LYS A 215 -11.92 -13.83 0.36
N LEU A 216 -10.60 -14.00 0.35
CA LEU A 216 -9.76 -13.42 -0.70
C LEU A 216 -10.25 -13.89 -2.08
N GLY A 217 -10.18 -13.00 -3.08
CA GLY A 217 -10.86 -13.19 -4.36
C GLY A 217 -12.34 -12.80 -4.37
N THR A 218 -12.81 -12.10 -3.35
CA THR A 218 -14.12 -11.44 -3.35
C THR A 218 -13.96 -9.98 -2.92
N ASP A 219 -14.82 -9.09 -3.43
CA ASP A 219 -14.81 -7.68 -3.03
C ASP A 219 -15.12 -7.57 -1.52
N PRO A 220 -14.24 -6.96 -0.70
CA PRO A 220 -14.47 -6.79 0.73
C PRO A 220 -15.66 -5.88 1.06
N VAL A 221 -16.12 -5.05 0.11
CA VAL A 221 -17.12 -4.02 0.33
C VAL A 221 -18.32 -4.20 -0.60
N THR A 222 -19.51 -4.34 -0.01
CA THR A 222 -20.77 -4.26 -0.76
C THR A 222 -21.11 -2.80 -1.01
N ARG A 223 -21.26 -2.42 -2.29
CA ARG A 223 -21.63 -1.06 -2.70
C ARG A 223 -23.03 -1.01 -3.29
N GLU A 224 -23.80 0.01 -2.89
CA GLU A 224 -25.11 0.31 -3.45
C GLU A 224 -24.98 0.99 -4.81
N ASN A 225 -26.05 0.92 -5.63
CA ASN A 225 -26.14 1.60 -6.93
C ASN A 225 -24.99 1.30 -7.90
N ARG A 226 -24.37 0.11 -7.79
CA ARG A 226 -23.31 -0.32 -8.71
C ARG A 226 -23.89 -0.67 -10.08
N THR A 227 -23.15 -0.32 -11.13
CA THR A 227 -23.39 -0.75 -12.50
C THR A 227 -22.32 -1.74 -12.92
N ILE A 228 -22.71 -2.79 -13.64
CA ILE A 228 -21.81 -3.80 -14.19
C ILE A 228 -21.97 -3.78 -15.71
N ILE A 229 -20.85 -3.62 -16.41
CA ILE A 229 -20.77 -3.79 -17.87
C ILE A 229 -19.76 -4.89 -18.17
N ALA A 230 -19.94 -5.58 -19.30
CA ALA A 230 -19.11 -6.72 -19.68
C ALA A 230 -18.75 -6.70 -21.17
N PRO A 231 -18.05 -5.65 -21.66
CA PRO A 231 -17.63 -5.55 -23.05
C PRO A 231 -16.82 -6.76 -23.50
N LEU A 232 -17.13 -7.22 -24.72
CA LEU A 232 -16.31 -8.20 -25.42
C LEU A 232 -15.09 -7.51 -26.03
N ILE A 233 -13.98 -8.23 -26.02
CA ILE A 233 -12.72 -7.85 -26.64
C ILE A 233 -12.53 -8.80 -27.81
N ASP A 234 -12.40 -8.29 -29.02
CA ASP A 234 -12.03 -9.02 -30.21
C ASP A 234 -11.09 -8.13 -31.01
N LEU A 235 -9.79 -8.38 -30.89
CA LEU A 235 -8.74 -7.54 -31.44
C LEU A 235 -7.86 -8.35 -32.39
N ALA A 236 -7.68 -7.85 -33.60
CA ALA A 236 -6.61 -8.29 -34.48
C ALA A 236 -5.24 -7.85 -33.93
N ALA A 237 -4.17 -8.37 -34.53
CA ALA A 237 -2.81 -7.92 -34.25
C ALA A 237 -2.65 -6.42 -34.56
N GLY A 238 -2.05 -5.66 -33.65
CA GLY A 238 -1.84 -4.21 -33.74
C GLY A 238 -3.09 -3.36 -33.45
N GLU A 239 -4.25 -3.96 -33.23
CA GLU A 239 -5.49 -3.24 -33.04
C GLU A 239 -5.62 -2.65 -31.62
N THR A 240 -6.25 -1.48 -31.52
CA THR A 240 -6.70 -0.90 -30.25
C THR A 240 -8.20 -0.69 -30.28
N ALA A 241 -8.89 -1.11 -29.22
CA ALA A 241 -10.30 -0.78 -29.02
C ALA A 241 -10.52 -0.08 -27.69
N THR A 242 -11.35 0.95 -27.71
CA THR A 242 -12.00 1.46 -26.50
C THR A 242 -13.11 0.50 -26.09
N VAL A 243 -12.91 -0.23 -25.00
CA VAL A 243 -13.86 -1.26 -24.52
C VAL A 243 -14.92 -0.68 -23.59
N ALA A 244 -14.64 0.47 -22.96
CA ALA A 244 -15.62 1.20 -22.16
C ALA A 244 -15.36 2.72 -22.15
N ARG A 245 -16.45 3.49 -22.15
CA ARG A 245 -16.47 4.92 -21.80
C ARG A 245 -17.53 5.13 -20.73
N ILE A 246 -17.12 5.49 -19.52
CA ILE A 246 -18.00 5.66 -18.38
C ILE A 246 -18.02 7.14 -18.03
N LYS A 247 -19.18 7.80 -18.20
CA LYS A 247 -19.33 9.23 -17.92
C LYS A 247 -19.74 9.50 -16.47
N GLY A 248 -19.39 10.70 -16.01
CA GLY A 248 -19.80 11.25 -14.72
C GLY A 248 -18.96 10.76 -13.55
N PRO A 249 -19.17 11.35 -12.37
CA PRO A 249 -18.38 11.04 -11.19
C PRO A 249 -18.74 9.65 -10.67
N ASN A 250 -17.82 8.70 -10.82
CA ASN A 250 -17.94 7.34 -10.31
C ASN A 250 -16.56 6.83 -9.91
N ALA A 251 -16.51 5.66 -9.29
CA ALA A 251 -15.30 4.88 -9.17
C ALA A 251 -15.50 3.53 -9.84
N ILE A 252 -14.50 3.08 -10.61
CA ILE A 252 -14.37 1.66 -10.92
C ILE A 252 -13.99 0.96 -9.61
N THR A 253 -14.78 -0.03 -9.21
CA THR A 253 -14.64 -0.75 -7.94
C THR A 253 -14.20 -2.18 -8.15
N SER A 254 -14.41 -2.74 -9.35
CA SER A 254 -13.76 -3.98 -9.73
C SER A 254 -13.54 -4.11 -11.24
N LEU A 255 -12.48 -4.84 -11.58
CA LEU A 255 -12.17 -5.32 -12.92
C LEU A 255 -12.02 -6.84 -12.87
N HIS A 256 -12.66 -7.56 -13.79
CA HIS A 256 -12.44 -8.98 -13.99
C HIS A 256 -12.12 -9.25 -15.46
N ALA A 257 -10.89 -9.65 -15.75
CA ALA A 257 -10.48 -10.08 -17.08
C ALA A 257 -10.72 -11.59 -17.22
N MET A 258 -11.53 -11.98 -18.21
CA MET A 258 -11.81 -13.38 -18.53
C MET A 258 -10.64 -13.97 -19.35
N ILE A 259 -9.49 -14.10 -18.68
CA ILE A 259 -8.24 -14.67 -19.19
C ILE A 259 -7.87 -15.88 -18.33
N ASN A 260 -7.36 -16.94 -18.97
CA ASN A 260 -6.83 -18.11 -18.26
C ASN A 260 -5.60 -18.68 -18.99
N GLY A 261 -4.70 -19.31 -18.22
CA GLY A 261 -3.41 -19.79 -18.72
C GLY A 261 -3.49 -20.98 -19.68
N ARG A 262 -4.66 -21.59 -19.88
CA ARG A 262 -4.85 -22.64 -20.90
C ARG A 262 -5.05 -22.07 -22.30
N ARG A 263 -5.53 -20.83 -22.40
CA ARG A 263 -5.94 -20.21 -23.66
C ARG A 263 -4.88 -19.27 -24.24
N TYR A 264 -4.11 -18.60 -23.39
CA TYR A 264 -3.16 -17.58 -23.80
C TYR A 264 -1.77 -17.93 -23.33
N SER A 265 -0.78 -17.74 -24.21
CA SER A 265 0.63 -17.84 -23.84
C SER A 265 1.10 -16.62 -23.05
N ASP A 266 2.22 -16.76 -22.35
CA ASP A 266 2.86 -15.68 -21.59
C ASP A 266 3.17 -14.47 -22.49
N GLU A 267 3.66 -14.72 -23.71
CA GLU A 267 3.95 -13.69 -24.70
C GLU A 267 2.68 -12.95 -25.15
N GLN A 268 1.58 -13.67 -25.40
CA GLN A 268 0.30 -13.07 -25.75
C GLN A 268 -0.22 -12.16 -24.64
N LEU A 269 -0.16 -12.61 -23.38
CA LEU A 269 -0.61 -11.82 -22.23
C LEU A 269 0.26 -10.58 -21.98
N ARG A 270 1.58 -10.69 -22.22
CA ARG A 270 2.50 -9.54 -22.12
C ARG A 270 2.30 -8.53 -23.24
N SER A 271 1.82 -8.98 -24.41
CA SER A 271 1.62 -8.13 -25.59
C SER A 271 0.24 -7.47 -25.66
N VAL A 272 -0.68 -7.81 -24.77
CA VAL A 272 -2.00 -7.18 -24.69
C VAL A 272 -2.00 -6.18 -23.54
N VAL A 273 -2.14 -4.89 -23.86
CA VAL A 273 -1.94 -3.79 -22.92
C VAL A 273 -3.28 -3.19 -22.50
N LEU A 274 -3.53 -3.15 -21.18
CA LEU A 274 -4.61 -2.41 -20.56
C LEU A 274 -4.21 -0.94 -20.39
N LYS A 275 -5.05 -0.04 -20.91
CA LYS A 275 -4.91 1.41 -20.76
C LYS A 275 -6.14 1.99 -20.11
N ILE A 276 -5.97 2.81 -19.08
CA ILE A 276 -7.08 3.56 -18.47
C ILE A 276 -6.71 5.03 -18.36
N TYR A 277 -7.61 5.89 -18.85
CA TYR A 277 -7.49 7.34 -18.85
C TYR A 277 -8.57 7.93 -17.94
N TRP A 278 -8.20 8.88 -17.10
CA TRP A 278 -9.12 9.57 -16.21
C TRP A 278 -9.37 10.99 -16.70
N ASP A 279 -10.60 11.48 -16.57
CA ASP A 279 -10.93 12.91 -16.65
C ASP A 279 -10.44 13.65 -17.91
N ASN A 280 -10.44 12.96 -19.05
CA ASN A 280 -9.94 13.43 -20.36
C ASN A 280 -8.42 13.66 -20.42
N GLU A 281 -7.65 13.01 -19.56
CA GLU A 281 -6.19 12.98 -19.66
C GLU A 281 -5.75 12.44 -21.01
N LYS A 282 -4.71 13.06 -21.59
CA LYS A 282 -4.16 12.66 -22.90
C LYS A 282 -3.29 11.42 -22.82
N GLN A 283 -2.75 11.12 -21.64
CA GLN A 283 -1.90 9.96 -21.40
C GLN A 283 -2.62 9.01 -20.46
N PRO A 284 -2.44 7.69 -20.62
CA PRO A 284 -3.11 6.72 -19.77
C PRO A 284 -2.47 6.76 -18.38
N SER A 285 -3.29 6.85 -17.34
CA SER A 285 -2.86 6.77 -15.94
C SER A 285 -2.56 5.31 -15.53
N VAL A 286 -3.28 4.36 -16.11
CA VAL A 286 -2.95 2.92 -16.05
C VAL A 286 -2.40 2.50 -17.39
N TRP A 287 -1.20 1.94 -17.43
CA TRP A 287 -0.58 1.35 -18.62
C TRP A 287 0.22 0.13 -18.20
N SER A 288 -0.31 -1.05 -18.49
CA SER A 288 0.31 -2.33 -18.11
C SER A 288 -0.15 -3.43 -19.04
N PRO A 289 0.69 -4.44 -19.35
CA PRO A 289 0.20 -5.68 -19.89
C PRO A 289 -0.92 -6.26 -19.02
N ILE A 290 -1.89 -6.92 -19.66
CA ILE A 290 -3.14 -7.31 -19.01
C ILE A 290 -2.91 -8.36 -17.94
N GLY A 291 -1.98 -9.30 -18.13
CA GLY A 291 -1.61 -10.28 -17.11
C GLY A 291 -0.90 -9.63 -15.91
N ASP A 292 0.15 -8.87 -16.21
CA ASP A 292 0.98 -8.16 -15.23
C ASP A 292 0.20 -7.21 -14.33
N PHE A 293 -0.84 -6.57 -14.86
CA PHE A 293 -1.71 -5.69 -14.09
C PHE A 293 -2.32 -6.39 -12.87
N PHE A 294 -2.60 -7.69 -12.99
CA PHE A 294 -3.14 -8.54 -11.92
C PHE A 294 -2.04 -9.25 -11.13
N GLY A 295 -0.80 -8.75 -11.15
CA GLY A 295 0.28 -9.17 -10.26
C GLY A 295 0.81 -10.58 -10.52
N THR A 296 0.68 -11.06 -11.75
CA THR A 296 1.23 -12.35 -12.16
C THR A 296 2.09 -12.19 -13.40
N ALA A 297 3.29 -12.77 -13.36
CA ALA A 297 4.18 -12.82 -14.50
C ALA A 297 5.29 -13.87 -14.27
N PRO A 298 5.81 -14.53 -15.32
CA PRO A 298 5.27 -14.52 -16.67
C PRO A 298 3.99 -15.37 -16.72
N GLY A 299 3.04 -14.96 -17.58
CA GLY A 299 1.77 -15.68 -17.70
C GLY A 299 0.85 -15.53 -16.50
N LEU A 300 -0.06 -16.50 -16.33
CA LEU A 300 -1.05 -16.52 -15.25
C LEU A 300 -0.76 -17.64 -14.25
N SER A 301 -0.33 -17.25 -13.06
CA SER A 301 -0.22 -18.12 -11.87
C SER A 301 -1.37 -17.83 -10.92
N GLU A 302 -2.12 -18.84 -10.52
CA GLU A 302 -3.24 -18.67 -9.60
C GLU A 302 -2.75 -18.22 -8.22
N TYR A 303 -3.31 -17.12 -7.73
CA TYR A 303 -3.09 -16.63 -6.38
C TYR A 303 -4.25 -15.72 -5.96
N LYS A 304 -4.43 -15.55 -4.65
CA LYS A 304 -5.46 -14.64 -4.14
C LYS A 304 -4.85 -13.68 -3.14
N SER A 305 -5.07 -12.39 -3.37
CA SER A 305 -4.75 -11.32 -2.42
C SER A 305 -5.97 -10.42 -2.23
N LEU A 306 -5.84 -9.40 -1.38
CA LEU A 306 -6.93 -8.46 -1.11
C LEU A 306 -7.23 -7.57 -2.33
N PRO A 307 -6.27 -6.81 -2.90
CA PRO A 307 -6.58 -5.87 -3.98
C PRO A 307 -6.68 -6.51 -5.37
N MET A 308 -6.06 -7.67 -5.59
CA MET A 308 -6.04 -8.34 -6.90
C MET A 308 -5.66 -9.82 -6.80
N GLY A 309 -5.86 -10.57 -7.89
CA GLY A 309 -5.34 -11.92 -8.00
C GLY A 309 -5.84 -12.64 -9.24
N VAL A 310 -5.51 -13.92 -9.31
CA VAL A 310 -5.81 -14.79 -10.45
C VAL A 310 -6.45 -16.06 -9.93
N THR A 311 -7.59 -16.41 -10.50
CA THR A 311 -8.31 -17.65 -10.22
C THR A 311 -8.34 -18.52 -11.47
N ALA A 312 -8.80 -19.77 -11.32
CA ALA A 312 -9.08 -20.64 -12.45
C ALA A 312 -10.06 -20.05 -13.49
N ARG A 313 -10.89 -19.06 -13.09
CA ARG A 313 -11.91 -18.45 -13.94
C ARG A 313 -11.44 -17.15 -14.61
N ASP A 314 -10.82 -16.28 -13.84
CA ASP A 314 -10.53 -14.89 -14.22
C ASP A 314 -9.38 -14.31 -13.39
N ALA A 315 -8.85 -13.18 -13.86
CA ALA A 315 -8.00 -12.30 -13.09
C ALA A 315 -8.83 -11.11 -12.58
N TYR A 316 -8.77 -10.82 -11.28
CA TYR A 316 -9.60 -9.80 -10.63
C TYR A 316 -8.76 -8.68 -10.01
N SER A 317 -9.34 -7.49 -9.98
CA SER A 317 -8.84 -6.34 -9.22
C SER A 317 -10.01 -5.66 -8.51
N TYR A 318 -9.80 -5.28 -7.24
CA TYR A 318 -10.74 -4.56 -6.38
C TYR A 318 -10.23 -3.17 -5.97
N TRP A 319 -9.21 -2.66 -6.65
CA TRP A 319 -8.75 -1.29 -6.43
C TRP A 319 -9.91 -0.31 -6.66
N TYR A 320 -10.07 0.65 -5.75
CA TYR A 320 -11.02 1.74 -5.91
C TYR A 320 -10.40 2.84 -6.79
N MET A 321 -10.93 3.01 -8.01
CA MET A 321 -10.39 3.91 -9.02
C MET A 321 -11.39 5.04 -9.34
N PRO A 322 -11.39 6.14 -8.58
CA PRO A 322 -12.35 7.22 -8.74
C PRO A 322 -11.98 8.16 -9.89
N PHE A 323 -12.99 8.74 -10.53
CA PHE A 323 -12.88 9.74 -11.59
C PHE A 323 -14.06 10.73 -11.52
N ALA A 324 -13.91 11.93 -12.07
CA ALA A 324 -14.90 13.01 -11.99
C ALA A 324 -15.78 13.13 -13.25
N LYS A 325 -15.16 13.05 -14.43
CA LYS A 325 -15.76 13.38 -15.72
C LYS A 325 -15.97 12.14 -16.57
N GLU A 326 -14.91 11.37 -16.78
CA GLU A 326 -14.94 10.18 -17.62
C GLU A 326 -13.81 9.21 -17.24
N ALA A 327 -14.10 7.92 -17.34
CA ALA A 327 -13.09 6.87 -17.43
C ALA A 327 -13.16 6.24 -18.83
N VAL A 328 -12.02 6.22 -19.52
CA VAL A 328 -11.87 5.54 -20.82
C VAL A 328 -10.97 4.33 -20.61
N VAL A 329 -11.50 3.14 -20.89
CA VAL A 329 -10.76 1.88 -20.81
C VAL A 329 -10.50 1.39 -22.21
N GLU A 330 -9.23 1.23 -22.56
CA GLU A 330 -8.77 0.72 -23.85
C GLU A 330 -7.93 -0.54 -23.67
N ILE A 331 -8.00 -1.40 -24.68
CA ILE A 331 -7.12 -2.55 -24.81
C ILE A 331 -6.40 -2.43 -26.16
N THR A 332 -5.08 -2.53 -26.14
CA THR A 332 -4.25 -2.63 -27.35
C THR A 332 -3.67 -4.02 -27.44
N ASN A 333 -3.79 -4.67 -28.60
CA ASN A 333 -3.07 -5.89 -28.90
C ASN A 333 -1.79 -5.55 -29.67
N GLU A 334 -0.67 -5.47 -28.97
CA GLU A 334 0.66 -5.22 -29.56
C GLU A 334 1.32 -6.52 -30.07
N GLY A 335 0.62 -7.65 -29.92
CA GLY A 335 1.08 -8.97 -30.34
C GLY A 335 0.81 -9.26 -31.81
N ARG A 336 1.14 -10.50 -32.20
CA ARG A 336 1.00 -11.01 -33.58
C ARG A 336 -0.25 -11.85 -33.82
N GLU A 337 -0.87 -12.33 -32.74
CA GLU A 337 -2.04 -13.20 -32.77
C GLU A 337 -3.30 -12.44 -32.35
N PRO A 338 -4.49 -12.80 -32.85
CA PRO A 338 -5.74 -12.22 -32.38
C PRO A 338 -5.99 -12.48 -30.89
N PHE A 339 -6.58 -11.50 -30.20
CA PHE A 339 -6.92 -11.60 -28.79
C PHE A 339 -8.43 -11.45 -28.57
N LYS A 340 -9.05 -12.44 -27.91
CA LYS A 340 -10.51 -12.51 -27.73
C LYS A 340 -10.94 -12.78 -26.30
N SER A 341 -11.28 -11.76 -25.54
CA SER A 341 -11.65 -11.90 -24.12
C SER A 341 -12.92 -11.14 -23.78
N GLN A 342 -13.24 -11.06 -22.50
CA GLN A 342 -14.28 -10.20 -21.95
C GLN A 342 -13.70 -9.52 -20.71
N LEU A 343 -13.95 -8.23 -20.58
CA LEU A 343 -13.60 -7.48 -19.38
C LEU A 343 -14.89 -7.08 -18.67
N VAL A 344 -15.10 -7.58 -17.46
CA VAL A 344 -16.23 -7.16 -16.62
C VAL A 344 -15.77 -6.01 -15.75
N ILE A 345 -16.46 -4.88 -15.86
CA ILE A 345 -16.15 -3.65 -15.14
C ILE A 345 -17.34 -3.33 -14.23
N THR A 346 -17.08 -3.25 -12.93
CA THR A 346 -18.05 -2.76 -11.95
C THR A 346 -17.66 -1.35 -11.54
N TYR A 347 -18.61 -0.43 -11.55
CA TYR A 347 -18.43 0.93 -11.04
C TYR A 347 -19.62 1.38 -10.21
N ALA A 348 -19.40 2.33 -9.31
CA ALA A 348 -20.43 2.89 -8.43
C ALA A 348 -20.24 4.40 -8.26
N PRO A 349 -21.29 5.15 -7.86
CA PRO A 349 -21.17 6.54 -7.50
C PRO A 349 -20.11 6.77 -6.42
N LEU A 350 -19.48 7.94 -6.45
CA LEU A 350 -18.50 8.32 -5.44
C LEU A 350 -19.16 8.43 -4.05
N THR A 351 -18.48 7.93 -3.03
CA THR A 351 -18.87 8.05 -1.62
C THR A 351 -18.34 9.35 -0.98
N LYS A 352 -17.35 9.97 -1.63
CA LYS A 352 -16.66 11.20 -1.21
C LYS A 352 -16.55 12.16 -2.37
N SER A 353 -16.39 13.44 -2.05
CA SER A 353 -16.13 14.44 -3.08
C SER A 353 -14.79 14.15 -3.77
N ILE A 354 -14.76 14.34 -5.08
CA ILE A 354 -13.63 13.94 -5.93
C ILE A 354 -12.32 14.67 -5.60
N ASP A 355 -12.38 15.87 -5.01
CA ASP A 355 -11.22 16.65 -4.53
C ASP A 355 -10.50 15.99 -3.34
N GLN A 356 -11.18 15.07 -2.65
CA GLN A 356 -10.62 14.28 -1.56
C GLN A 356 -9.97 12.98 -2.06
N LEU A 357 -10.13 12.63 -3.34
CA LEU A 357 -9.76 11.34 -3.89
C LEU A 357 -8.63 11.48 -4.94
N GLY A 358 -7.63 10.61 -4.85
CA GLY A 358 -6.56 10.49 -5.84
C GLY A 358 -7.04 9.79 -7.11
N ARG A 359 -6.15 9.65 -8.09
CA ARG A 359 -6.39 8.81 -9.28
C ARG A 359 -5.52 7.59 -9.21
N PHE A 360 -6.10 6.43 -9.50
CA PHE A 360 -5.35 5.18 -9.51
C PHE A 360 -4.38 5.18 -10.70
N HIS A 361 -3.12 4.83 -10.43
CA HIS A 361 -2.07 4.70 -11.44
C HIS A 361 -1.42 3.34 -11.30
N ALA A 362 -1.11 2.71 -12.43
CA ALA A 362 -0.30 1.51 -12.50
C ALA A 362 0.54 1.57 -13.77
N LYS A 363 1.83 1.33 -13.64
CA LYS A 363 2.79 1.39 -14.74
C LYS A 363 3.63 0.13 -14.74
N TRP A 364 3.76 -0.47 -15.90
CA TRP A 364 4.69 -1.55 -16.14
C TRP A 364 5.98 -1.01 -16.75
N HIS A 365 7.13 -1.51 -16.32
CA HIS A 365 8.39 -1.30 -17.02
C HIS A 365 9.39 -2.40 -16.70
N ARG A 366 10.35 -2.57 -17.62
CA ARG A 366 11.60 -3.32 -17.42
C ARG A 366 12.76 -2.36 -17.68
N ASP A 367 13.66 -2.20 -16.71
CA ASP A 367 14.88 -1.38 -16.85
C ASP A 367 14.64 0.12 -17.15
N ALA A 368 13.49 0.68 -16.77
CA ALA A 368 13.25 2.11 -16.93
C ALA A 368 13.84 2.89 -15.75
N PHE A 369 14.33 4.10 -16.03
CA PHE A 369 14.83 5.03 -15.01
C PHE A 369 15.99 4.47 -14.16
N LEU A 370 16.84 3.63 -14.74
CA LEU A 370 18.06 3.15 -14.07
C LEU A 370 18.91 4.35 -13.61
N PRO A 371 19.59 4.25 -12.45
CA PRO A 371 20.45 5.32 -11.96
C PRO A 371 21.53 5.70 -12.96
N THR A 372 21.85 6.99 -12.98
CA THR A 372 22.94 7.51 -13.81
C THR A 372 24.31 7.34 -13.13
N GLU A 373 24.29 7.24 -11.80
CA GLU A 373 25.42 7.02 -10.92
C GLU A 373 25.90 5.58 -11.08
N LYS A 374 27.16 5.40 -11.49
CA LYS A 374 27.72 4.09 -11.78
C LYS A 374 27.75 3.18 -10.56
N GLU A 375 28.00 3.76 -9.39
CA GLU A 375 27.99 3.05 -8.12
C GLU A 375 26.61 2.42 -7.87
N ARG A 376 25.51 3.11 -8.18
CA ARG A 376 24.14 2.63 -7.94
C ARG A 376 23.58 1.78 -9.06
N SER A 377 24.40 1.28 -9.99
CA SER A 377 23.91 0.62 -11.21
C SER A 377 23.02 -0.61 -10.98
N ILE A 378 23.01 -1.16 -9.76
CA ILE A 378 22.16 -2.30 -9.37
C ILE A 378 20.78 -1.88 -8.86
N ASP A 379 20.57 -0.61 -8.49
CA ASP A 379 19.27 -0.16 -7.99
C ASP A 379 18.24 -0.19 -9.11
N TRP A 380 17.05 -0.64 -8.74
CA TRP A 380 15.89 -0.63 -9.63
C TRP A 380 14.90 0.43 -9.18
N THR A 381 14.75 1.49 -9.97
CA THR A 381 13.76 2.53 -9.69
C THR A 381 12.35 1.96 -9.80
N VAL A 382 11.67 1.79 -8.66
CA VAL A 382 10.29 1.26 -8.59
C VAL A 382 9.25 2.31 -9.02
N LEU A 383 9.46 3.58 -8.65
CA LEU A 383 8.53 4.67 -8.95
C LEU A 383 9.26 6.01 -9.04
N LYS A 384 8.94 6.79 -10.08
CA LYS A 384 9.31 8.21 -10.21
C LYS A 384 8.06 9.03 -10.51
N THR A 385 7.65 9.88 -9.57
CA THR A 385 6.41 10.66 -9.69
C THR A 385 6.47 11.93 -8.85
N GLU A 386 5.57 12.87 -9.13
CA GLU A 386 5.36 14.10 -8.38
C GLU A 386 3.88 14.23 -8.02
N GLY A 387 3.59 14.80 -6.85
CA GLY A 387 2.23 15.06 -6.40
C GLY A 387 1.92 14.53 -5.02
N ARG A 388 0.63 14.42 -4.71
CA ARG A 388 0.12 13.97 -3.40
C ARG A 388 -0.66 12.66 -3.60
N GLY A 389 -0.24 11.60 -2.92
CA GLY A 389 -0.87 10.29 -3.04
C GLY A 389 -0.22 9.24 -2.14
N ARG A 390 -0.54 7.97 -2.37
CA ARG A 390 0.08 6.83 -1.68
C ARG A 390 0.65 5.85 -2.69
N PHE A 391 1.87 5.39 -2.45
CA PHE A 391 2.38 4.19 -3.08
C PHE A 391 1.71 2.98 -2.42
N CYS A 392 0.93 2.22 -3.20
CA CYS A 392 0.12 1.11 -2.68
C CYS A 392 0.75 -0.28 -2.90
N GLY A 393 1.89 -0.37 -3.58
CA GLY A 393 2.64 -1.60 -3.78
C GLY A 393 3.23 -1.75 -5.18
N MET A 394 3.96 -2.84 -5.38
CA MET A 394 4.50 -3.29 -6.66
C MET A 394 4.30 -4.80 -6.80
N ALA A 395 4.15 -5.27 -8.03
CA ALA A 395 4.37 -6.67 -8.39
C ALA A 395 5.75 -6.75 -9.05
N LEU A 396 6.65 -7.55 -8.47
CA LEU A 396 8.02 -7.69 -8.95
C LEU A 396 8.23 -9.11 -9.46
N GLU A 397 8.57 -9.22 -10.73
CA GLU A 397 9.00 -10.47 -11.38
C GLU A 397 10.50 -10.41 -11.58
N ILE A 398 11.21 -11.43 -11.09
CA ILE A 398 12.67 -11.51 -11.22
C ILE A 398 13.02 -12.72 -12.04
N TRP A 399 13.59 -12.45 -13.22
CA TRP A 399 14.18 -13.49 -14.04
C TRP A 399 15.62 -13.73 -13.61
N ASN A 400 15.84 -14.76 -12.78
CA ASN A 400 17.16 -15.16 -12.31
C ASN A 400 17.61 -16.51 -12.93
N PRO A 401 18.00 -16.56 -14.22
CA PRO A 401 18.34 -17.82 -14.90
C PRO A 401 19.61 -18.48 -14.38
N ARG A 402 20.46 -17.75 -13.65
CA ARG A 402 21.69 -18.28 -13.04
C ARG A 402 21.44 -18.94 -11.68
N GLY A 403 20.25 -18.79 -11.12
CA GLY A 403 19.92 -19.25 -9.77
C GLY A 403 20.64 -18.46 -8.67
N GLY A 404 20.58 -18.98 -7.45
CA GLY A 404 21.14 -18.31 -6.27
C GLY A 404 20.21 -17.27 -5.64
N TRP A 405 20.64 -16.75 -4.51
CA TRP A 405 19.95 -15.67 -3.81
C TRP A 405 20.12 -14.35 -4.57
N TRP A 406 19.03 -13.63 -4.77
CA TRP A 406 18.98 -12.36 -5.50
C TRP A 406 18.57 -11.17 -4.63
N GLY A 407 18.02 -11.42 -3.44
CA GLY A 407 17.36 -10.43 -2.60
C GLY A 407 18.25 -9.84 -1.51
N GLU A 408 19.54 -9.66 -1.78
CA GLU A 408 20.42 -8.90 -0.85
C GLU A 408 20.05 -7.41 -0.83
N GLY A 409 19.43 -6.89 -1.90
CA GLY A 409 19.08 -5.47 -2.05
C GLY A 409 17.60 -5.15 -1.85
#